data_AF-A0A920PC83-F1
#
_entry.id   AF-A0A920PC83-F1
#
_cell.length_a   1.000
_cell.length_b   1.000
_cell.length_c   1.000
_cell.angle_alpha   90.00
_cell.angle_beta   90.00
_cell.angle_gamma   90.00
#
_symmetry.space_group_name_H-M   'P 1'
#
loop_
_entity.id
_entity.type
_entity.pdbx_description
1 polymer ?
#
loop_
_entity_poly.entity_id
_entity_poly.type
_entity_poly.pdbx_seq_one_letter_code
_entity_poly.pdbx_strand_id
1 'polypeptide(L)'
;MPQLIILFMFLLTLNVGSAHGQNSPSPKFQEALPGYSYQFPRDDFSHNEFRVEWWYYTGNLENETGRQFGYQLTFFRVGLEGDKPVNNPSKWKIDHIYFSHMTVSDIQKKNFISLKE
;
A
#
# COMPACT_ATOMS: atom_id res chain seq x y z
N MET A 1 49.26 40.66 -14.48
CA MET A 1 49.68 39.40 -13.84
C MET A 1 49.06 39.19 -12.44
N PRO A 2 47.78 39.55 -12.23
CA PRO A 2 46.93 38.72 -11.33
C PRO A 2 45.58 38.31 -11.98
N GLN A 3 45.26 38.86 -13.15
CA GLN A 3 44.01 38.55 -13.88
C GLN A 3 43.97 37.14 -14.51
N LEU A 4 45.10 36.42 -14.55
CA LEU A 4 45.16 35.07 -15.14
C LEU A 4 44.75 33.95 -14.16
N ILE A 5 44.67 34.23 -12.86
CA ILE A 5 44.30 33.23 -11.82
C ILE A 5 42.77 33.18 -11.63
N ILE A 6 42.06 34.27 -11.90
CA ILE A 6 40.59 34.34 -11.76
C ILE A 6 39.88 33.56 -12.89
N LEU A 7 40.50 33.44 -14.06
CA LEU A 7 39.93 32.68 -15.19
C LEU A 7 39.96 31.15 -14.95
N PHE A 8 40.85 30.66 -14.08
CA PHE A 8 40.96 29.24 -13.75
C PHE A 8 39.94 28.78 -12.70
N MET A 9 39.44 29.69 -11.85
CA MET A 9 38.30 29.43 -10.94
C MET A 9 36.93 29.58 -11.62
N PHE A 10 36.85 30.24 -12.78
CA PHE A 10 35.61 30.37 -13.54
C PHE A 10 35.35 29.18 -14.47
N LEU A 11 36.39 28.48 -14.92
CA LEU A 11 36.28 27.28 -15.76
C LEU A 11 35.96 25.98 -15.01
N LEU A 12 35.71 26.05 -13.69
CA LEU A 12 35.20 24.93 -12.89
C LEU A 12 33.67 25.00 -12.67
N THR A 13 32.99 25.98 -13.29
CA THR A 13 31.51 26.12 -13.23
C THR A 13 30.81 25.69 -14.52
N LEU A 14 31.54 25.13 -15.49
CA LEU A 14 31.01 24.70 -16.80
C LEU A 14 31.24 23.20 -17.08
N ASN A 15 30.95 22.35 -16.09
CA ASN A 15 30.58 20.95 -16.35
C ASN A 15 29.08 20.77 -16.08
N VAL A 16 28.25 21.41 -16.92
CA VAL A 16 26.96 20.85 -17.28
C VAL A 16 27.27 19.69 -18.22
N GLY A 17 27.31 18.47 -17.68
CA GLY A 17 27.83 17.34 -18.44
C GLY A 17 27.71 15.97 -17.79
N SER A 18 26.66 15.72 -17.01
CA SER A 18 26.09 14.38 -16.92
C SER A 18 24.64 14.52 -16.51
N ALA A 19 23.78 14.46 -17.51
CA ALA A 19 22.45 13.91 -17.36
C ALA A 19 22.58 12.50 -16.74
N HIS A 20 22.66 12.43 -15.42
CA HIS A 20 22.00 11.34 -14.72
C HIS A 20 20.61 11.87 -14.40
N GLY A 21 19.77 11.86 -15.43
CA GLY A 21 18.42 11.41 -15.19
C GLY A 21 18.59 10.07 -14.49
N GLN A 22 18.56 10.09 -13.16
CA GLN A 22 18.25 8.91 -12.39
C GLN A 22 16.82 8.60 -12.82
N ASN A 23 16.70 7.88 -13.94
CA ASN A 23 15.59 6.98 -14.19
C ASN A 23 15.70 5.87 -13.14
N SER A 24 15.70 6.24 -11.86
CA SER A 24 15.26 5.36 -10.82
C SER A 24 13.81 5.08 -11.22
N PRO A 25 13.45 3.83 -11.51
CA PRO A 25 12.06 3.52 -11.74
C PRO A 25 11.28 4.09 -10.55
N SER A 26 10.25 4.89 -10.82
CA SER A 26 9.34 5.31 -9.77
C SER A 26 8.87 4.06 -9.05
N PRO A 27 8.82 4.05 -7.71
CA PRO A 27 8.38 2.87 -6.99
C PRO A 27 7.00 2.45 -7.50
N LYS A 28 6.79 1.14 -7.66
CA LYS A 28 5.54 0.63 -8.24
C LYS A 28 4.33 0.98 -7.36
N PHE A 29 4.55 1.12 -6.06
CA PHE A 29 3.54 1.54 -5.09
C PHE A 29 3.89 2.90 -4.49
N GLN A 30 2.85 3.65 -4.15
CA GLN A 30 2.95 4.94 -3.48
C GLN A 30 3.24 4.78 -1.99
N GLU A 31 4.00 5.73 -1.44
CA GLU A 31 4.12 5.91 -0.01
C GLU A 31 2.93 6.73 0.52
N ALA A 32 2.43 6.36 1.69
CA ALA A 32 1.37 7.10 2.37
C ALA A 32 1.96 8.35 3.05
N LEU A 33 2.14 9.42 2.28
CA LEU A 33 2.65 10.69 2.76
C LEU A 33 1.54 11.55 3.39
N PRO A 34 1.88 12.43 4.35
CA PRO A 34 0.91 13.35 4.94
C PRO A 34 0.38 14.37 3.90
N GLY A 35 -0.78 14.97 4.19
CA GLY A 35 -1.40 16.01 3.34
C GLY A 35 -2.37 15.48 2.29
N TYR A 36 -2.72 14.19 2.34
CA TYR A 36 -3.77 13.62 1.50
C TYR A 36 -5.14 14.26 1.80
N SER A 37 -5.83 14.69 0.76
CA SER A 37 -7.20 15.20 0.87
C SER A 37 -8.16 14.08 0.47
N TYR A 38 -8.89 13.56 1.45
CA TYR A 38 -9.86 12.50 1.23
C TYR A 38 -11.05 12.99 0.39
N GLN A 39 -11.46 12.17 -0.56
CA GLN A 39 -12.54 12.41 -1.50
C GLN A 39 -13.50 11.23 -1.47
N PHE A 40 -14.70 11.46 -0.99
CA PHE A 40 -15.75 10.45 -0.95
C PHE A 40 -16.76 10.70 -2.08
N PRO A 41 -17.27 9.65 -2.75
CA PRO A 41 -17.14 8.22 -2.41
C PRO A 41 -15.91 7.52 -3.00
N ARG A 42 -15.01 8.23 -3.68
CA ARG A 42 -13.83 7.61 -4.33
C ARG A 42 -13.01 6.78 -3.34
N ASP A 43 -12.78 7.30 -2.14
CA ASP A 43 -11.95 6.68 -1.10
C ASP A 43 -12.69 5.61 -0.26
N ASP A 44 -13.95 5.29 -0.61
CA ASP A 44 -14.62 4.09 -0.11
C ASP A 44 -14.15 2.81 -0.84
N PHE A 45 -13.57 2.98 -2.04
CA PHE A 45 -13.12 1.88 -2.90
C PHE A 45 -11.64 1.56 -2.71
N SER A 46 -11.14 0.57 -3.46
CA SER A 46 -9.75 0.11 -3.36
C SER A 46 -8.74 1.12 -3.90
N HIS A 47 -7.63 1.25 -3.18
CA HIS A 47 -6.49 2.09 -3.50
C HIS A 47 -5.32 1.21 -4.00
N ASN A 48 -5.40 0.74 -5.26
CA ASN A 48 -4.46 -0.21 -5.87
C ASN A 48 -3.02 0.33 -6.02
N GLU A 49 -2.84 1.64 -5.92
CA GLU A 49 -1.55 2.33 -5.92
C GLU A 49 -0.74 2.08 -4.64
N PHE A 50 -1.36 1.61 -3.55
CA PHE A 50 -0.67 1.23 -2.33
C PHE A 50 -0.46 -0.28 -2.26
N ARG A 51 0.70 -0.68 -1.74
CA ARG A 51 1.09 -2.09 -1.66
C ARG A 51 0.15 -2.91 -0.77
N VAL A 52 -0.33 -2.33 0.32
CA VAL A 52 -1.16 -3.00 1.33
C VAL A 52 -2.44 -2.22 1.50
N GLU A 53 -3.55 -2.93 1.52
CA GLU A 53 -4.86 -2.37 1.85
C GLU A 53 -5.65 -3.36 2.72
N TRP A 54 -6.48 -2.83 3.61
CA TRP A 54 -7.25 -3.61 4.57
C TRP A 54 -8.64 -3.03 4.76
N TRP A 55 -9.63 -3.93 4.84
CA TRP A 55 -10.99 -3.61 5.24
C TRP A 55 -11.31 -4.38 6.51
N TYR A 56 -11.59 -3.67 7.59
CA TYR A 56 -11.82 -4.26 8.90
C TYR A 56 -13.19 -3.91 9.45
N TYR A 57 -14.08 -4.91 9.46
CA TYR A 57 -15.43 -4.80 9.97
C TYR A 57 -15.53 -5.48 11.32
N THR A 58 -16.03 -4.74 12.31
CA THR A 58 -16.29 -5.28 13.65
C THR A 58 -17.64 -4.80 14.15
N GLY A 59 -18.28 -5.60 14.98
CA GLY A 59 -19.54 -5.21 15.57
C GLY A 59 -20.07 -6.18 16.59
N ASN A 60 -21.14 -5.75 17.24
CA ASN A 60 -21.90 -6.52 18.21
C ASN A 60 -23.27 -6.84 17.61
N LEU A 61 -23.75 -8.05 17.82
CA LEU A 61 -25.03 -8.54 17.35
C LEU A 61 -25.83 -9.07 18.54
N GLU A 62 -27.15 -8.98 18.42
CA GLU A 62 -28.09 -9.62 19.33
C GLU A 62 -29.10 -10.41 18.49
N ASN A 63 -29.41 -11.64 18.89
CA ASN A 63 -30.46 -12.42 18.24
C ASN A 63 -31.85 -12.12 18.85
N GLU A 64 -32.90 -12.70 18.27
CA GLU A 64 -34.29 -12.53 18.73
C GLU A 64 -34.54 -12.93 20.19
N THR A 65 -33.66 -13.76 20.78
CA THR A 65 -33.75 -14.21 22.18
C THR A 65 -32.94 -13.35 23.15
N GLY A 66 -32.34 -12.23 22.70
CA GLY A 66 -31.49 -11.37 23.52
C GLY A 66 -30.06 -11.90 23.72
N ARG A 67 -29.65 -12.89 22.94
CA ARG A 67 -28.32 -13.51 23.03
C ARG A 67 -27.31 -12.69 22.25
N GLN A 68 -26.16 -12.42 22.85
CA GLN A 68 -25.16 -11.50 22.34
C GLN A 68 -24.00 -12.21 21.64
N PHE A 69 -23.58 -11.62 20.53
CA PHE A 69 -22.45 -12.07 19.74
C PHE A 69 -21.54 -10.90 19.40
N GLY A 70 -20.25 -11.17 19.29
CA GLY A 70 -19.31 -10.29 18.62
C GLY A 70 -18.95 -10.87 17.26
N TYR A 71 -18.71 -10.02 16.26
CA TYR A 71 -18.11 -10.46 15.01
C TYR A 71 -16.92 -9.59 14.61
N GLN A 72 -16.01 -10.21 13.89
CA GLN A 72 -14.97 -9.53 13.12
C GLN A 72 -14.89 -10.15 11.74
N LEU A 73 -14.65 -9.32 10.72
CA LEU A 73 -14.38 -9.73 9.35
C LEU A 73 -13.29 -8.81 8.80
N THR A 74 -12.19 -9.42 8.36
CA THR A 74 -11.06 -8.68 7.82
C THR A 74 -10.70 -9.20 6.44
N PHE A 75 -10.46 -8.27 5.51
CA PHE A 75 -9.85 -8.54 4.21
C PHE A 75 -8.50 -7.82 4.13
N PHE A 76 -7.51 -8.49 3.59
CA PHE A 76 -6.19 -7.95 3.30
C PHE A 76 -5.92 -8.10 1.80
N ARG A 77 -5.41 -7.04 1.16
CA ARG A 77 -4.81 -7.11 -0.17
C ARG A 77 -3.33 -6.77 -0.06
N VAL A 78 -2.48 -7.59 -0.67
CA VAL A 78 -1.04 -7.32 -0.79
C VAL A 78 -0.61 -7.40 -2.25
N GLY A 79 -0.06 -6.30 -2.77
CA GLY A 79 0.59 -6.25 -4.07
C GLY A 79 1.97 -6.92 -4.04
N LEU A 80 2.23 -7.77 -5.04
CA LEU A 80 3.39 -8.67 -5.05
C LEU A 80 4.63 -8.12 -5.76
N GLU A 81 4.46 -7.32 -6.81
CA GLU A 81 5.59 -6.81 -7.59
C GLU A 81 6.18 -5.53 -6.99
N GLY A 82 7.51 -5.52 -6.77
CA GLY A 82 8.25 -4.32 -6.37
C GLY A 82 8.81 -3.55 -7.57
N ASP A 83 9.88 -2.79 -7.33
CA ASP A 83 10.46 -1.84 -8.29
C ASP A 83 11.15 -2.48 -9.50
N LYS A 84 11.36 -3.80 -9.46
CA LYS A 84 11.91 -4.60 -10.56
C LYS A 84 10.86 -5.63 -10.99
N PRO A 85 9.90 -5.24 -11.84
CA PRO A 85 8.86 -6.16 -12.30
C PRO A 85 9.50 -7.31 -13.08
N VAL A 86 9.03 -8.53 -12.82
CA VAL A 86 9.46 -9.70 -13.58
C VAL A 86 8.64 -9.73 -14.86
N ASN A 87 9.30 -9.68 -16.02
CA ASN A 87 8.62 -9.84 -17.30
C ASN A 87 8.14 -11.29 -17.45
N ASN A 88 6.95 -11.57 -16.94
CA ASN A 88 6.31 -12.87 -16.97
C ASN A 88 5.06 -12.81 -17.86
N PRO A 89 5.08 -13.39 -19.07
CA PRO A 89 3.94 -13.37 -19.99
C PRO A 89 2.83 -14.37 -19.62
N SER A 90 2.99 -15.13 -18.52
CA SER A 90 2.01 -16.12 -18.10
C SER A 90 0.66 -15.48 -17.75
N LYS A 91 -0.42 -16.08 -18.24
CA LYS A 91 -1.80 -15.72 -17.84
C LYS A 91 -2.10 -16.02 -16.36
N TRP A 92 -1.26 -16.82 -15.70
CA TRP A 92 -1.36 -17.18 -14.28
C TRP A 92 -0.52 -16.28 -13.37
N LYS A 93 0.07 -15.21 -13.91
CA LYS A 93 0.77 -14.23 -13.10
C LYS A 93 -0.22 -13.56 -12.14
N ILE A 94 0.12 -13.56 -10.85
CA ILE A 94 -0.67 -12.92 -9.80
C ILE A 94 0.01 -11.61 -9.44
N ASP A 95 -0.72 -10.49 -9.54
CA ASP A 95 -0.20 -9.18 -9.12
C ASP A 95 -0.56 -8.86 -7.67
N HIS A 96 -1.64 -9.45 -7.15
CA HIS A 96 -2.17 -9.20 -5.81
C HIS A 96 -2.61 -10.51 -5.16
N ILE A 97 -2.31 -10.68 -3.87
CA ILE A 97 -2.90 -11.73 -3.05
C ILE A 97 -3.95 -11.11 -2.13
N TYR A 98 -5.04 -11.84 -1.96
CA TYR A 98 -6.11 -11.50 -1.03
C TYR A 98 -6.15 -12.56 0.06
N PHE A 99 -6.31 -12.13 1.31
CA PHE A 99 -6.55 -13.00 2.45
C PHE A 99 -7.75 -12.47 3.21
N SER A 100 -8.54 -13.36 3.80
CA SER A 100 -9.64 -12.97 4.64
C SER A 100 -9.76 -13.86 5.86
N HIS A 101 -10.29 -13.30 6.94
CA HIS A 101 -10.73 -14.11 8.06
C HIS A 101 -11.96 -13.51 8.71
N MET A 102 -12.78 -14.40 9.25
CA MET A 102 -13.99 -14.06 9.97
C MET A 102 -14.03 -14.82 11.28
N THR A 103 -14.56 -14.19 12.32
CA THR A 103 -14.81 -14.84 13.61
C THR A 103 -16.14 -14.35 14.14
N VAL A 104 -16.94 -15.29 14.65
CA VAL A 104 -18.12 -14.99 15.45
C VAL A 104 -17.88 -15.54 16.86
N SER A 105 -17.98 -14.66 17.84
CA SER A 105 -17.81 -14.95 19.26
C SER A 105 -19.17 -15.00 19.95
N ASP A 106 -19.41 -16.08 20.68
CA ASP A 106 -20.63 -16.31 21.44
C ASP A 106 -20.36 -15.99 22.92
N ILE A 107 -20.91 -14.88 23.39
CA ILE A 107 -20.53 -14.33 24.69
C ILE A 107 -21.01 -15.25 25.82
N GLN A 108 -22.22 -15.81 25.70
CA GLN A 108 -22.79 -16.69 26.71
C GLN A 108 -22.10 -18.05 26.75
N LYS A 109 -21.80 -18.64 25.59
CA LYS A 109 -21.09 -19.93 25.52
C LYS A 109 -19.58 -19.82 25.75
N LYS A 110 -19.02 -18.61 25.76
CA LYS A 110 -17.58 -18.35 25.90
C LYS A 110 -16.74 -19.12 24.87
N ASN A 111 -17.26 -19.22 23.65
CA ASN A 111 -16.56 -19.85 22.53
C ASN A 111 -16.65 -18.98 21.28
N PHE A 112 -15.89 -19.33 20.26
CA PHE A 112 -15.95 -18.68 18.96
C PHE A 112 -15.76 -19.70 17.84
N ILE A 113 -16.25 -19.33 16.65
CA ILE A 113 -15.99 -20.06 15.41
C ILE A 113 -15.22 -19.10 14.51
N SER A 114 -14.14 -19.59 13.89
CA SER A 114 -13.29 -18.79 13.00
C SER A 114 -13.09 -19.49 11.66
N LEU A 115 -13.13 -18.69 10.59
CA LEU A 115 -12.87 -19.09 9.21
C LEU A 115 -11.72 -18.22 8.67
N LYS A 116 -10.79 -18.83 7.94
CA LYS A 116 -9.60 -18.18 7.37
C LYS A 116 -9.43 -18.70 5.94
N GLU A 117 -9.32 -17.79 4.99
CA GLU A 117 -9.17 -18.06 3.54
C GLU A 117 -8.04 -17.21 2.96
#